data_AF-A0A7I7WRN0-F1
#
_entry.id   AF-A0A7I7WRN0-F1
#
_cell.length_a   1.000
_cell.length_b   1.000
_cell.length_c   1.000
_cell.angle_alpha   90.00
_cell.angle_beta   90.00
_cell.angle_gamma   90.00
#
_symmetry.space_group_name_H-M   'P 1'
#
loop_
_entity.id
_entity.type
_entity.pdbx_description
1 polymer ?
#
loop_
_entity_poly.entity_id
_entity_poly.type
_entity_poly.pdbx_seq_one_letter_code
_entity_poly.pdbx_strand_id
1 'polypeptide(L)'
;MVTAILISLAVVFVAELGDKSQLITMTYALRHRWWVVLSGVAIAATLVHGLSVAIGHFLGLTLPERPIAFAGAIAFLLFAIWTWREGRADDGADEVRVAEPRFVIFAIVSSFVLAELGDKTMLATVTLASDHNWLGVWIGATVGMVLADGVAIAAGVLLHKRLPEGFLHRLASVLFLVFGLWLLFDGALGLRWVALAVTGSVVVLVGTVALIRFARRPDSAPAAASTAPSSCDSP
;
A
#
# COMPACT_ATOMS: atom_id res chain seq x y z
N MET A 1 6.60 -7.71 21.05
CA MET A 1 7.52 -6.93 20.18
C MET A 1 7.61 -7.53 18.78
N VAL A 2 8.08 -8.78 18.61
CA VAL A 2 8.21 -9.43 17.28
C VAL A 2 6.89 -9.47 16.51
N THR A 3 5.78 -9.84 17.16
CA THR A 3 4.44 -9.84 16.52
C THR A 3 4.05 -8.47 15.99
N ALA A 4 4.31 -7.40 16.75
CA ALA A 4 4.01 -6.03 16.33
C ALA A 4 4.83 -5.63 15.10
N ILE A 5 6.11 -6.02 15.06
CA ILE A 5 6.99 -5.80 13.89
C ILE A 5 6.43 -6.54 12.67
N LEU A 6 6.12 -7.83 12.79
CA LEU A 6 5.65 -8.64 11.66
C LEU A 6 4.28 -8.18 11.13
N ILE A 7 3.34 -7.86 12.01
CA ILE A 7 2.01 -7.39 11.61
C ILE A 7 2.10 -6.01 10.97
N SER A 8 2.78 -5.04 11.59
CA SER A 8 2.91 -3.69 11.01
C SER A 8 3.71 -3.69 9.71
N LEU A 9 4.77 -4.50 9.61
CA LEU A 9 5.51 -4.69 8.37
C LEU A 9 4.58 -5.22 7.27
N ALA A 10 3.83 -6.29 7.53
CA ALA A 10 2.94 -6.87 6.53
C ALA A 10 1.82 -5.89 6.14
N VAL A 11 1.19 -5.24 7.12
CA VAL A 11 0.11 -4.27 6.89
C VAL A 11 0.59 -3.11 6.04
N VAL A 12 1.67 -2.45 6.47
CA VAL A 12 2.19 -1.27 5.76
C VAL A 12 2.74 -1.66 4.41
N PHE A 13 3.54 -2.73 4.31
CA PHE A 13 4.07 -3.19 3.04
C PHE A 13 2.97 -3.40 2.01
N VAL A 14 1.89 -4.11 2.35
CA VAL A 14 0.84 -4.39 1.37
C VAL A 14 -0.08 -3.20 1.15
N ALA A 15 -0.34 -2.38 2.17
CA ALA A 15 -1.10 -1.14 2.01
C ALA A 15 -0.40 -0.16 1.06
N GLU A 16 0.94 -0.12 1.11
CA GLU A 16 1.76 0.76 0.28
C GLU A 16 1.80 0.36 -1.20
N LEU A 17 1.61 -0.94 -1.50
CA LEU A 17 1.70 -1.42 -2.87
C LEU A 17 0.70 -0.71 -3.79
N GLY A 18 1.25 0.07 -4.71
CA GLY A 18 0.52 0.82 -5.71
C GLY A 18 -0.08 2.13 -5.28
N ASP A 19 0.38 2.68 -4.17
CA ASP A 19 -0.08 3.98 -3.74
C ASP A 19 0.54 5.12 -4.56
N LYS A 20 -0.02 6.32 -4.37
CA LYS A 20 0.42 7.56 -5.02
C LYS A 20 1.86 7.89 -4.62
N SER A 21 2.22 7.63 -3.37
CA SER A 21 3.60 7.73 -2.84
C SER A 21 4.58 6.89 -3.67
N GLN A 22 4.23 5.65 -4.05
CA GLN A 22 5.07 4.79 -4.87
C GLN A 22 5.27 5.32 -6.30
N LEU A 23 4.26 5.95 -6.90
CA LEU A 23 4.41 6.60 -8.21
C LEU A 23 5.37 7.79 -8.14
N ILE A 24 5.30 8.57 -7.05
CA ILE A 24 6.25 9.66 -6.77
C ILE A 24 7.66 9.08 -6.62
N THR A 25 7.83 8.03 -5.80
CA THR A 25 9.10 7.33 -5.59
C THR A 25 9.70 6.83 -6.91
N MET A 26 8.89 6.18 -7.75
CA MET A 26 9.33 5.68 -9.05
C MET A 26 9.75 6.82 -9.98
N THR A 27 9.01 7.94 -9.99
CA THR A 27 9.33 9.12 -10.80
C THR A 27 10.68 9.73 -10.38
N TYR A 28 10.95 9.82 -9.08
CA TYR A 28 12.26 10.27 -8.59
C TYR A 28 13.37 9.27 -8.92
N ALA A 29 13.11 7.96 -8.87
CA ALA A 29 14.10 6.92 -9.19
C ALA A 29 14.49 6.88 -10.69
N LEU A 30 13.66 7.43 -11.58
CA LEU A 30 14.02 7.62 -12.99
C LEU A 30 15.01 8.78 -13.21
N ARG A 31 14.99 9.79 -12.34
CA ARG A 31 15.85 10.98 -12.45
C ARG A 31 17.07 10.94 -11.53
N HIS A 32 17.02 10.14 -10.48
CA HIS A 32 18.04 10.09 -9.43
C HIS A 32 18.41 8.66 -9.05
N ARG A 33 19.58 8.50 -8.45
CA ARG A 33 20.10 7.19 -8.02
C ARG A 33 19.16 6.56 -6.99
N TRP A 34 18.80 5.29 -7.19
CA TRP A 34 17.80 4.59 -6.37
C TRP A 34 18.07 4.64 -4.85
N TRP A 35 19.33 4.58 -4.42
CA TRP A 35 19.69 4.68 -3.00
C TRP A 35 19.49 6.08 -2.40
N VAL A 36 19.58 7.13 -3.21
CA VAL A 36 19.27 8.51 -2.77
C VAL A 36 17.75 8.65 -2.59
N VAL A 37 16.97 8.03 -3.47
CA VAL A 37 15.52 8.02 -3.38
C VAL A 37 15.06 7.22 -2.16
N LEU A 38 15.57 6.00 -2.01
CA LEU A 38 15.21 5.12 -0.91
C LEU A 38 15.61 5.68 0.46
N SER A 39 16.72 6.43 0.55
CA SER A 39 17.08 7.13 1.79
C SER A 39 16.15 8.31 2.10
N GLY A 40 15.71 9.06 1.08
CA GLY A 40 14.67 10.08 1.24
C GLY A 40 13.34 9.50 1.72
N VAL A 41 12.89 8.41 1.10
CA VAL A 41 11.70 7.65 1.50
C VAL A 41 11.84 7.14 2.93
N ALA A 42 12.97 6.53 3.29
CA ALA A 42 13.20 6.02 4.64
C ALA A 42 13.12 7.12 5.70
N ILE A 43 13.66 8.31 5.43
CA ILE A 43 13.55 9.47 6.32
C ILE A 43 12.08 9.89 6.45
N ALA A 44 11.35 10.01 5.34
CA ALA A 44 9.94 10.37 5.32
C ALA A 44 9.08 9.36 6.09
N ALA A 45 9.23 8.07 5.80
CA ALA A 45 8.55 6.97 6.47
C ALA A 45 8.80 6.99 7.98
N THR A 46 10.06 7.20 8.40
CA THR A 46 10.44 7.30 9.81
C THR A 46 9.68 8.45 10.50
N LEU A 47 9.53 9.60 9.84
CA LEU A 47 8.82 10.77 10.36
C LEU A 47 7.31 10.51 10.45
N VAL A 48 6.68 10.05 9.36
CA VAL A 48 5.22 9.86 9.31
C VAL A 48 4.80 8.73 10.25
N HIS A 49 5.49 7.59 10.23
CA HIS A 49 5.19 6.50 11.15
C HIS A 49 5.56 6.84 12.59
N GLY A 50 6.62 7.62 12.81
CA GLY A 50 6.96 8.14 14.14
C GLY A 50 5.83 8.97 14.73
N LEU A 51 5.27 9.90 13.93
CA LEU A 51 4.11 10.70 14.31
C LEU A 51 2.87 9.82 14.56
N SER A 52 2.58 8.90 13.66
CA SER A 52 1.42 7.99 13.74
C SER A 52 1.48 7.11 14.99
N VAL A 53 2.66 6.53 15.27
CA VAL A 53 2.90 5.69 16.43
C VAL A 53 2.83 6.51 17.72
N ALA A 54 3.34 7.74 17.73
CA ALA A 54 3.20 8.62 18.88
C ALA A 54 1.72 8.89 19.18
N ILE A 55 0.94 9.27 18.16
CA ILE A 55 -0.51 9.49 18.29
C ILE A 55 -1.21 8.23 18.82
N GLY A 56 -0.97 7.08 18.20
CA GLY A 56 -1.58 5.80 18.60
C GLY A 56 -1.20 5.39 20.02
N HIS A 57 0.07 5.53 20.39
CA HIS A 57 0.55 5.21 21.73
C HIS A 57 -0.13 6.07 22.80
N PHE A 58 -0.19 7.40 22.61
CA PHE A 58 -0.85 8.28 23.57
C PHE A 58 -2.36 8.09 23.63
N LEU A 59 -3.02 7.79 22.50
CA LEU A 59 -4.44 7.41 22.48
C LEU A 59 -4.68 6.13 23.30
N GLY A 60 -3.86 5.08 23.10
CA GLY A 60 -3.94 3.82 23.83
C GLY A 60 -3.71 3.97 25.34
N LEU A 61 -2.93 4.96 25.77
CA LEU A 61 -2.69 5.24 27.19
C LEU A 61 -3.82 6.03 27.86
N THR A 62 -4.60 6.79 27.09
CA THR A 62 -5.56 7.77 27.65
C THR A 62 -7.02 7.39 27.44
N LEU A 63 -7.33 6.62 26.40
CA LEU A 63 -8.69 6.24 26.05
C LEU A 63 -8.94 4.75 26.34
N PRO A 64 -10.16 4.37 26.74
CA PRO A 64 -10.51 2.97 26.91
C PRO A 64 -10.39 2.22 25.58
N GLU A 65 -9.96 0.95 25.62
CA GLU A 65 -9.67 0.12 24.43
C GLU A 65 -10.86 0.01 23.46
N ARG A 66 -12.09 -0.09 23.97
CA ARG A 66 -13.29 -0.28 23.14
C ARG A 66 -13.60 0.92 22.22
N PRO A 67 -13.68 2.17 22.71
CA PRO A 67 -13.80 3.35 21.85
C PRO A 67 -12.72 3.46 20.77
N ILE A 68 -11.45 3.17 21.10
CA ILE A 68 -10.34 3.24 20.14
C ILE A 68 -10.55 2.20 19.04
N ALA A 69 -10.85 0.95 19.41
CA ALA A 69 -11.11 -0.11 18.46
C ALA A 69 -12.34 0.20 17.58
N PHE A 70 -13.39 0.82 18.15
CA PHE A 70 -14.57 1.24 17.40
C PHE A 70 -14.22 2.34 16.38
N ALA A 71 -13.44 3.34 16.78
CA ALA A 71 -13.00 4.42 15.91
C ALA A 71 -12.07 3.91 14.78
N GLY A 72 -11.10 3.06 15.12
CA GLY A 72 -10.21 2.42 14.15
C GLY A 72 -10.97 1.54 13.16
N ALA A 73 -11.94 0.76 13.63
CA ALA A 73 -12.78 -0.08 12.78
C ALA A 73 -13.60 0.73 11.78
N ILE A 74 -14.24 1.82 12.25
CA ILE A 74 -14.96 2.74 11.38
C ILE A 74 -14.01 3.34 10.33
N ALA A 75 -12.85 3.83 10.75
CA ALA A 75 -11.87 4.39 9.84
C ALA A 75 -11.48 3.39 8.74
N PHE A 76 -11.05 2.19 9.11
CA PHE A 76 -10.69 1.16 8.14
C PHE A 76 -11.82 0.80 7.17
N LEU A 77 -13.07 0.70 7.65
CA LEU A 77 -14.22 0.43 6.77
C LEU A 77 -14.51 1.60 5.81
N LEU A 78 -14.37 2.85 6.28
CA LEU A 78 -14.50 4.03 5.42
C LEU A 78 -13.41 4.05 4.34
N PHE A 79 -12.16 3.76 4.70
CA PHE A 79 -11.05 3.66 3.73
C PHE A 79 -11.28 2.54 2.72
N ALA A 80 -11.77 1.36 3.16
CA ALA A 80 -12.10 0.28 2.23
C ALA A 80 -13.10 0.71 1.15
N ILE A 81 -14.13 1.46 1.54
CA ILE A 81 -15.17 1.97 0.63
C ILE A 81 -14.61 3.08 -0.26
N TRP A 82 -13.87 4.03 0.32
CA TRP A 82 -13.33 5.16 -0.41
C TRP A 82 -12.31 4.72 -1.46
N THR A 83 -11.32 3.91 -1.07
CA THR A 83 -10.33 3.33 -1.98
C THR A 83 -11.02 2.52 -3.09
N TRP A 84 -12.06 1.74 -2.78
CA TRP A 84 -12.79 0.99 -3.81
C TRP A 84 -13.49 1.88 -4.84
N ARG A 85 -13.94 3.08 -4.41
CA ARG A 85 -14.62 4.06 -5.28
C ARG A 85 -13.62 4.85 -6.12
N GLU A 86 -12.50 5.27 -5.54
CA GLU A 86 -11.45 6.02 -6.25
C GLU A 86 -10.87 5.19 -7.40
N GLY A 87 -10.67 3.89 -7.19
CA GLY A 87 -10.24 2.96 -8.24
C GLY A 87 -11.23 2.76 -9.40
N ARG A 88 -12.43 3.37 -9.35
CA ARG A 88 -13.40 3.44 -10.46
C ARG A 88 -13.45 4.80 -11.16
N ALA A 89 -12.87 5.84 -10.56
CA ALA A 89 -13.06 7.24 -10.96
C ALA A 89 -11.84 7.84 -11.69
N ASP A 90 -10.84 7.02 -12.05
CA ASP A 90 -9.64 7.49 -12.74
C ASP A 90 -9.91 7.78 -14.23
N ASP A 91 -10.54 8.93 -14.48
CA ASP A 91 -10.53 9.65 -15.76
C ASP A 91 -9.86 11.02 -15.51
N GLY A 92 -8.58 11.13 -15.86
CA GLY A 92 -7.89 12.40 -16.13
C GLY A 92 -6.98 12.93 -15.01
N ALA A 93 -5.72 12.52 -15.03
CA ALA A 93 -4.66 13.15 -14.24
C ALA A 93 -3.96 14.26 -15.05
N ASP A 94 -4.13 15.51 -14.62
CA ASP A 94 -3.30 16.64 -15.05
C ASP A 94 -1.86 16.48 -14.54
N GLU A 95 -0.89 16.66 -15.43
CA GLU A 95 0.54 16.62 -15.11
C GLU A 95 0.95 17.80 -14.21
N VAL A 96 1.07 17.56 -12.90
CA VAL A 96 1.72 18.51 -11.99
C VAL A 96 3.22 18.51 -12.26
N ARG A 97 3.71 19.56 -12.92
CA ARG A 97 5.14 19.77 -13.22
C ARG A 97 5.91 20.12 -11.95
N VAL A 98 6.70 19.16 -11.46
CA VAL A 98 7.62 19.35 -10.33
C VAL A 98 8.84 20.15 -10.78
N ALA A 99 9.02 21.36 -10.23
CA ALA A 99 10.21 22.18 -10.44
C ALA A 99 11.45 21.50 -9.84
N GLU A 100 12.57 21.44 -10.57
CA GLU A 100 13.79 20.77 -10.12
C GLU A 100 14.41 21.48 -8.89
N PRO A 101 14.28 20.91 -7.68
CA PRO A 101 14.82 21.53 -6.49
C PRO A 101 16.29 21.17 -6.35
N ARG A 102 17.11 22.16 -5.98
CA ARG A 102 18.56 21.99 -5.74
C ARG A 102 18.89 20.96 -4.63
N PHE A 103 17.90 20.58 -3.82
CA PHE A 103 18.01 19.60 -2.74
C PHE A 103 17.03 18.44 -2.95
N VAL A 104 17.47 17.43 -3.72
CA VAL A 104 16.68 16.24 -4.09
C VAL A 104 16.06 15.54 -2.88
N ILE A 105 16.85 15.27 -1.83
CA ILE A 105 16.35 14.57 -0.63
C ILE A 105 15.22 15.34 0.04
N PHE A 106 15.32 16.67 0.13
CA PHE A 106 14.28 17.50 0.75
C PHE A 106 12.97 17.47 -0.05
N ALA A 107 13.06 17.40 -1.38
CA ALA A 107 11.88 17.29 -2.23
C ALA A 107 11.21 15.91 -2.12
N ILE A 108 12.01 14.84 -2.05
CA ILE A 108 11.51 13.48 -1.83
C ILE A 108 10.84 13.41 -0.46
N VAL A 109 11.51 13.85 0.60
CA VAL A 109 10.96 13.83 1.96
C VAL A 109 9.67 14.66 2.04
N SER A 110 9.67 15.88 1.52
CA SER A 110 8.49 16.75 1.63
C SER A 110 7.30 16.22 0.82
N SER A 111 7.51 15.79 -0.43
CA SER A 111 6.44 15.22 -1.25
C SER A 111 5.90 13.90 -0.70
N PHE A 112 6.77 13.03 -0.19
CA PHE A 112 6.38 11.75 0.39
C PHE A 112 5.65 11.95 1.72
N VAL A 113 6.14 12.82 2.61
CA VAL A 113 5.42 13.18 3.84
C VAL A 113 4.04 13.75 3.50
N LEU A 114 3.92 14.64 2.52
CA LEU A 114 2.62 15.18 2.11
C LEU A 114 1.68 14.10 1.55
N ALA A 115 2.22 13.13 0.81
CA ALA A 115 1.43 12.04 0.25
C ALA A 115 0.92 11.07 1.33
N GLU A 116 1.75 10.78 2.33
CA GLU A 116 1.44 9.83 3.41
C GLU A 116 0.66 10.45 4.59
N LEU A 117 0.67 11.78 4.72
CA LEU A 117 -0.03 12.46 5.81
C LEU A 117 -1.54 12.31 5.67
N GLY A 118 -2.13 11.57 6.62
CA GLY A 118 -3.57 11.29 6.64
C GLY A 118 -3.99 10.13 5.73
N ASP A 119 -3.03 9.39 5.16
CA ASP A 119 -3.33 8.21 4.37
C ASP A 119 -3.72 7.00 5.25
N LYS A 120 -4.26 5.98 4.60
CA LYS A 120 -4.63 4.67 5.12
C LYS A 120 -3.52 4.00 5.95
N THR A 121 -2.25 4.19 5.57
CA THR A 121 -1.07 3.68 6.28
C THR A 121 -0.89 4.38 7.63
N MET A 122 -1.16 5.69 7.68
CA MET A 122 -1.16 6.48 8.90
C MET A 122 -2.21 5.97 9.90
N LEU A 123 -3.45 5.77 9.46
CA LEU A 123 -4.50 5.26 10.36
C LEU A 123 -4.25 3.81 10.80
N ALA A 124 -3.71 2.98 9.92
CA ALA A 124 -3.32 1.64 10.27
C ALA A 124 -2.24 1.63 11.36
N THR A 125 -1.21 2.46 11.21
CA THR A 125 -0.12 2.55 12.18
C THR A 125 -0.55 3.18 13.51
N VAL A 126 -1.43 4.19 13.50
CA VAL A 126 -2.06 4.74 14.72
C VAL A 126 -2.79 3.63 15.48
N THR A 127 -3.63 2.86 14.78
CA THR A 127 -4.45 1.81 15.39
C THR A 127 -3.59 0.65 15.90
N LEU A 128 -2.59 0.22 15.14
CA LEU A 128 -1.68 -0.82 15.60
C LEU A 128 -0.89 -0.36 16.84
N ALA A 129 -0.48 0.91 16.90
CA ALA A 129 0.29 1.45 18.00
C ALA A 129 -0.52 1.68 19.29
N SER A 130 -1.85 1.73 19.24
CA SER A 130 -2.69 1.78 20.44
C SER A 130 -2.75 0.44 21.15
N ASP A 131 -2.76 -0.67 20.39
CA ASP A 131 -3.03 -2.01 20.94
C ASP A 131 -1.75 -2.87 21.04
N HIS A 132 -0.69 -2.50 20.31
CA HIS A 132 0.58 -3.24 20.29
C HIS A 132 1.75 -2.39 20.81
N ASN A 133 2.91 -3.03 20.99
CA ASN A 133 4.14 -2.34 21.37
C ASN A 133 4.54 -1.29 20.32
N TRP A 134 4.46 -0.01 20.71
CA TRP A 134 4.71 1.16 19.86
C TRP A 134 6.05 1.08 19.09
N LEU A 135 7.13 0.66 19.75
CA LEU A 135 8.45 0.57 19.13
C LEU A 135 8.51 -0.53 18.06
N GLY A 136 7.84 -1.67 18.31
CA GLY A 136 7.69 -2.73 17.32
C GLY A 136 6.86 -2.29 16.10
N VAL A 137 5.79 -1.52 16.31
CA VAL A 137 4.97 -0.96 15.22
C VAL A 137 5.77 0.04 14.40
N TRP A 138 6.53 0.92 15.04
CA TRP A 138 7.35 1.92 14.35
C TRP A 138 8.42 1.29 13.46
N ILE A 139 9.15 0.29 13.98
CA ILE A 139 10.17 -0.44 13.20
C ILE A 139 9.52 -1.20 12.05
N GLY A 140 8.47 -1.97 12.33
CA GLY A 140 7.83 -2.79 11.31
C GLY A 140 7.19 -1.95 10.20
N ALA A 141 6.50 -0.87 10.55
CA ALA A 141 5.94 0.07 9.58
C ALA A 141 7.01 0.68 8.67
N THR A 142 8.09 1.22 9.27
CA THR A 142 9.19 1.85 8.52
C THR A 142 9.88 0.86 7.59
N VAL A 143 10.17 -0.35 8.06
CA VAL A 143 10.77 -1.40 7.23
C VAL A 143 9.80 -1.85 6.14
N GLY A 144 8.52 -2.01 6.47
CA GLY A 144 7.47 -2.39 5.50
C GLY A 144 7.37 -1.40 4.34
N MET A 145 7.34 -0.10 4.64
CA MET A 145 7.28 0.97 3.64
C MET A 145 8.54 1.00 2.77
N VAL A 146 9.72 1.02 3.38
CA VAL A 146 11.00 1.01 2.63
C VAL A 146 11.13 -0.22 1.74
N LEU A 147 10.67 -1.40 2.19
CA LEU A 147 10.65 -2.60 1.36
C LEU A 147 9.67 -2.49 0.21
N ALA A 148 8.47 -1.94 0.43
CA ALA A 148 7.47 -1.76 -0.61
C ALA A 148 7.94 -0.79 -1.69
N ASP A 149 8.51 0.35 -1.30
CA ASP A 149 9.15 1.31 -2.22
C ASP A 149 10.38 0.73 -2.92
N GLY A 150 11.19 -0.08 -2.21
CA GLY A 150 12.30 -0.79 -2.82
C GLY A 150 11.84 -1.73 -3.94
N VAL A 151 10.74 -2.45 -3.72
CA VAL A 151 10.08 -3.28 -4.75
C VAL A 151 9.53 -2.42 -5.88
N ALA A 152 8.90 -1.29 -5.58
CA ALA A 152 8.37 -0.37 -6.58
C ALA A 152 9.46 0.24 -7.46
N ILE A 153 10.60 0.64 -6.89
CA ILE A 153 11.77 1.14 -7.64
C ILE A 153 12.36 0.02 -8.50
N ALA A 154 12.57 -1.17 -7.93
CA ALA A 154 13.10 -2.31 -8.69
C ALA A 154 12.17 -2.69 -9.85
N ALA A 155 10.86 -2.69 -9.60
CA ALA A 155 9.84 -2.90 -10.62
C ALA A 155 9.86 -1.77 -11.66
N GLY A 156 9.86 -0.49 -11.27
CA GLY A 156 9.85 0.65 -12.18
C GLY A 156 11.10 0.77 -13.06
N VAL A 157 12.26 0.37 -12.54
CA VAL A 157 13.52 0.32 -13.31
C VAL A 157 13.53 -0.88 -14.27
N LEU A 158 13.00 -2.04 -13.86
CA LEU A 158 12.99 -3.26 -14.66
C LEU A 158 11.82 -3.31 -15.67
N LEU A 159 10.74 -2.59 -15.38
CA LEU A 159 9.46 -2.71 -16.02
C LEU A 159 9.05 -1.34 -16.60
N HIS A 160 9.40 -1.11 -17.86
CA HIS A 160 8.73 -0.13 -18.71
C HIS A 160 7.25 -0.49 -19.00
N LYS A 161 6.61 -1.34 -18.17
CA LYS A 161 5.21 -1.76 -18.30
C LYS A 161 4.39 -1.28 -17.10
N ARG A 162 3.23 -0.72 -17.45
CA ARG A 162 2.21 -0.19 -16.55
C ARG A 162 1.71 -1.28 -15.62
N LEU A 163 2.02 -1.20 -14.33
CA LEU A 163 1.26 -1.95 -13.32
C LEU A 163 -0.20 -1.46 -13.41
N PRO A 164 -1.19 -2.34 -13.56
CA PRO A 164 -2.58 -1.92 -13.65
C PRO A 164 -2.99 -1.35 -12.29
N GLU A 165 -3.07 -0.02 -12.20
CA GLU A 165 -3.45 0.74 -10.99
C GLU A 165 -4.74 0.19 -10.35
N GLY A 166 -5.66 -0.30 -11.18
CA GLY A 166 -6.89 -0.94 -10.73
C GLY A 166 -6.71 -2.28 -9.99
N PHE A 167 -5.58 -2.99 -10.09
CA PHE A 167 -5.30 -4.19 -9.27
C PHE A 167 -4.87 -3.79 -7.86
N LEU A 168 -3.98 -2.81 -7.75
CA LEU A 168 -3.46 -2.30 -6.49
C LEU A 168 -4.57 -1.65 -5.65
N HIS A 169 -5.41 -0.80 -6.26
CA HIS A 169 -6.58 -0.23 -5.58
C HIS A 169 -7.51 -1.30 -5.02
N ARG A 170 -7.74 -2.40 -5.77
CA ARG A 170 -8.56 -3.52 -5.31
C ARG A 170 -7.92 -4.27 -4.14
N LEU A 171 -6.61 -4.50 -4.17
CA LEU A 171 -5.88 -5.17 -3.10
C LEU A 171 -5.94 -4.37 -1.80
N ALA A 172 -5.63 -3.07 -1.86
CA ALA A 172 -5.69 -2.18 -0.70
C ALA A 172 -7.10 -2.11 -0.09
N SER A 173 -8.14 -2.00 -0.93
CA SER A 173 -9.54 -1.98 -0.49
C SER A 173 -9.92 -3.26 0.29
N VAL A 174 -9.49 -4.43 -0.20
CA VAL A 174 -9.76 -5.72 0.46
C VAL A 174 -9.06 -5.78 1.82
N LEU A 175 -7.83 -5.29 1.93
CA LEU A 175 -7.11 -5.30 3.20
C LEU A 175 -7.77 -4.41 4.25
N PHE A 176 -8.16 -3.19 3.90
CA PHE A 176 -8.87 -2.33 4.84
C PHE A 176 -10.19 -2.93 5.28
N LEU A 177 -10.89 -3.62 4.37
CA LEU A 177 -12.11 -4.35 4.72
C LEU A 177 -11.80 -5.45 5.74
N VAL A 178 -10.76 -6.27 5.51
CA VAL A 178 -10.39 -7.36 6.42
C VAL A 178 -9.94 -6.83 7.79
N PHE A 179 -9.06 -5.82 7.83
CA PHE A 179 -8.60 -5.23 9.10
C PHE A 179 -9.72 -4.50 9.83
N GLY A 180 -10.58 -3.76 9.11
CA GLY A 180 -11.73 -3.09 9.69
C GLY A 180 -12.73 -4.06 10.30
N LEU A 181 -13.04 -5.16 9.61
CA LEU A 181 -13.92 -6.21 10.15
C LEU A 181 -13.28 -6.94 11.34
N TRP A 182 -11.99 -7.26 11.26
CA TRP A 182 -11.28 -7.88 12.39
C TRP A 182 -11.35 -7.00 13.63
N LEU A 183 -10.96 -5.73 13.49
CA LEU A 183 -10.92 -4.77 14.59
C LEU A 183 -12.31 -4.49 15.16
N LEU A 184 -13.34 -4.47 14.31
CA LEU A 184 -14.72 -4.30 14.75
C LEU A 184 -15.18 -5.47 15.63
N PHE A 185 -15.01 -6.70 15.16
CA PHE A 185 -15.57 -7.88 15.83
C PHE A 185 -14.72 -8.35 17.01
N ASP A 186 -13.38 -8.36 16.88
CA ASP A 186 -12.46 -8.79 17.94
C ASP A 186 -12.21 -7.66 18.94
N GLY A 187 -11.75 -6.51 18.44
CA GLY A 187 -11.34 -5.37 19.29
C GLY A 187 -12.50 -4.59 19.88
N ALA A 188 -13.51 -4.23 19.08
CA ALA A 188 -14.58 -3.35 19.53
C ALA A 188 -15.73 -4.12 20.22
N LEU A 189 -16.09 -5.30 19.68
CA LEU A 189 -17.25 -6.08 20.13
C LEU A 189 -16.89 -7.31 20.99
N GLY A 190 -15.62 -7.74 21.05
CA GLY A 190 -15.17 -8.90 21.84
C GLY A 190 -15.65 -10.27 21.34
N LEU A 191 -16.18 -10.33 20.12
CA LEU A 191 -16.77 -11.51 19.48
C LEU A 191 -15.74 -12.21 18.58
N ARG A 192 -14.68 -12.74 19.19
CA ARG A 192 -13.51 -13.33 18.49
C ARG A 192 -13.87 -14.41 17.45
N TRP A 193 -14.85 -15.27 17.76
CA TRP A 193 -15.32 -16.31 16.85
C TRP A 193 -16.03 -15.73 15.62
N VAL A 194 -16.79 -14.65 15.79
CA VAL A 194 -17.42 -13.93 14.69
C VAL A 194 -16.36 -13.22 13.85
N ALA A 195 -15.35 -12.63 14.48
CA ALA A 195 -14.23 -12.01 13.78
C ALA A 195 -13.53 -12.99 12.83
N LEU A 196 -13.17 -14.18 13.34
CA LEU A 196 -12.55 -15.26 12.55
C LEU A 196 -13.46 -15.74 11.42
N ALA A 197 -14.75 -15.97 11.70
CA ALA A 197 -15.70 -16.43 10.69
C ALA A 197 -15.91 -15.40 9.58
N VAL A 198 -16.10 -14.13 9.92
CA VAL A 198 -16.39 -13.05 8.96
C VAL A 198 -15.16 -12.73 8.12
N THR A 199 -14.01 -12.49 8.74
CA THR A 199 -12.78 -12.20 7.98
C THR A 199 -12.32 -13.38 7.14
N GLY A 200 -12.39 -14.61 7.68
CA GLY A 200 -12.09 -15.83 6.94
C GLY A 200 -12.99 -15.99 5.70
N SER A 201 -14.29 -15.75 5.84
CA SER A 201 -15.23 -15.82 4.73
C SER A 201 -14.93 -14.79 3.64
N VAL A 202 -14.59 -13.56 4.02
CA VAL A 202 -14.24 -12.49 3.07
C VAL A 202 -12.94 -12.83 2.32
N VAL A 203 -11.91 -13.31 3.01
CA VAL A 203 -10.63 -13.71 2.40
C VAL A 203 -10.84 -14.86 1.41
N VAL A 204 -11.63 -15.88 1.78
CA VAL A 204 -11.95 -17.01 0.90
C VAL A 204 -12.74 -16.55 -0.33
N LEU A 205 -13.74 -15.68 -0.15
CA LEU A 205 -14.54 -15.14 -1.25
C LEU A 205 -13.66 -14.36 -2.24
N VAL A 206 -12.84 -13.44 -1.74
CA VAL A 206 -11.94 -12.64 -2.58
C VAL A 206 -10.91 -13.53 -3.29
N GLY A 207 -10.31 -14.49 -2.58
CA GLY A 207 -9.37 -15.45 -3.14
C GLY A 207 -9.99 -16.30 -4.24
N THR A 208 -11.21 -16.79 -4.03
CA THR A 208 -11.95 -17.58 -5.02
C THR A 208 -12.28 -16.76 -6.26
N VAL A 209 -12.75 -15.52 -6.09
CA VAL A 209 -13.04 -14.61 -7.20
C VAL A 209 -11.76 -14.24 -7.97
N ALA A 210 -10.64 -14.02 -7.28
CA ALA A 210 -9.35 -13.76 -7.91
C ALA A 210 -8.86 -14.97 -8.72
N LEU A 211 -8.98 -16.18 -8.15
CA LEU A 211 -8.63 -17.44 -8.82
C LEU A 211 -9.48 -17.67 -10.08
N ILE A 212 -10.80 -17.46 -9.99
CA ILE A 212 -11.71 -17.58 -11.14
C ILE A 212 -11.35 -16.56 -12.23
N ARG A 213 -11.02 -15.32 -11.87
CA ARG A 213 -10.60 -14.30 -12.86
C ARG A 213 -9.25 -14.62 -13.48
N PHE A 214 -8.32 -15.19 -12.71
CA PHE A 214 -7.02 -15.62 -13.22
C PHE A 214 -7.16 -16.80 -14.19
N ALA A 215 -7.93 -17.82 -13.82
CA ALA A 215 -8.21 -19.00 -14.65
C ALA A 215 -9.02 -18.68 -15.93
N ARG A 216 -9.71 -17.54 -15.97
CA ARG A 216 -10.47 -17.06 -17.14
C ARG A 216 -9.69 -16.10 -18.04
N ARG A 217 -8.42 -15.79 -17.76
CA ARG A 217 -7.61 -15.01 -18.71
C ARG A 217 -7.39 -15.86 -19.96
N PRO A 218 -7.91 -15.46 -21.15
CA PRO A 218 -7.62 -16.17 -22.38
C PRO A 218 -6.12 -16.08 -22.64
N ASP A 219 -5.48 -17.21 -22.94
CA ASP A 219 -4.10 -17.22 -23.43
C ASP A 219 -4.04 -16.38 -24.71
N SER A 220 -3.46 -15.18 -24.63
CA SER A 220 -3.05 -14.44 -25.81
C SER A 220 -1.86 -15.19 -26.42
N ALA A 221 -2.16 -16.14 -27.30
CA ALA A 221 -1.14 -16.85 -28.06
C ALA A 221 -0.23 -15.84 -28.79
N PRO A 222 1.10 -15.99 -28.75
CA PRO A 222 1.98 -15.20 -29.58
C PRO A 222 1.69 -15.55 -31.04
N ALA A 223 1.26 -14.55 -31.82
CA ALA A 223 1.28 -14.61 -33.27
C ALA A 223 2.74 -14.69 -33.74
N ALA A 224 3.30 -15.89 -33.72
CA ALA A 224 4.57 -16.23 -34.32
C ALA A 224 4.35 -16.72 -35.76
N ALA A 225 5.23 -16.23 -36.63
CA ALA A 225 5.59 -16.78 -37.94
C ALA A 225 4.68 -16.45 -39.15
N SER A 226 4.99 -15.31 -39.79
CA SER A 226 5.27 -15.33 -41.23
C SER A 226 6.47 -14.44 -41.57
N THR A 227 7.65 -14.87 -41.14
CA THR A 227 8.89 -14.54 -41.86
C THR A 227 9.18 -15.70 -42.81
N ALA A 228 9.05 -15.46 -44.11
CA ALA A 228 9.75 -16.23 -45.12
C ALA A 228 10.55 -15.25 -45.97
N PRO A 229 11.89 -15.40 -46.07
CA PRO A 229 12.74 -14.63 -46.96
C PRO A 229 13.00 -15.38 -48.28
N SER A 230 13.64 -14.68 -49.24
CA SER A 230 14.19 -15.13 -50.54
C SER A 230 13.14 -15.32 -51.65
N SER A 231 13.35 -15.00 -52.92
CA SER A 231 14.39 -14.30 -53.70
C SER A 231 13.95 -14.53 -55.16
N CYS A 232 13.94 -13.51 -56.02
CA CYS A 232 14.12 -13.69 -57.46
C CYS A 232 14.42 -12.35 -58.12
N ASP A 233 15.71 -12.17 -58.43
CA ASP A 233 16.22 -11.26 -59.45
C ASP A 233 15.63 -11.58 -60.83
N SER A 234 15.31 -10.51 -61.59
CA SER A 234 15.73 -10.14 -62.97
C SER A 234 15.78 -11.22 -64.08
N PRO A 235 15.57 -10.88 -65.38
CA PRO A 235 15.97 -9.63 -66.04
C PRO A 235 14.88 -8.84 -66.79
#